data_AF-A0A819RXJ9-F1
#
_entry.id   AF-A0A819RXJ9-F1
#
_cell.length_a   1.000
_cell.length_b   1.000
_cell.length_c   1.000
_cell.angle_alpha   90.00
_cell.angle_beta   90.00
_cell.angle_gamma   90.00
#
_symmetry.space_group_name_H-M   'P 1'
#
loop_
_entity.id
_entity.type
_entity.pdbx_description
1 polymer ?
#
loop_
_entity_poly.entity_id
_entity_poly.type
_entity_poly.pdbx_seq_one_letter_code
_entity_poly.pdbx_strand_id
1 'polypeptide(L)'
;MNLNVSRSTISRIANQVGKQRQAGLLNSQKPKYYRRRHVATPAVVRRITSYINKENPPKISLTAARCHIGVGTTFRIIRDVIHAKCRKKRPAHRLYPAVIEKRRSRAWRMYRRLCNG
;
A
#
# COMPACT_ATOMS: atom_id res chain seq x y z
N MET A 1 37.77 -16.80 14.76
CA MET A 1 36.42 -16.21 14.96
C MET A 1 35.50 -17.28 15.52
N ASN A 2 35.12 -17.20 16.79
CA ASN A 2 34.17 -18.14 17.39
C ASN A 2 32.75 -17.67 17.10
N LEU A 3 32.07 -18.33 16.16
CA LEU A 3 30.65 -18.11 15.90
C LEU A 3 29.85 -18.73 17.06
N ASN A 4 29.17 -17.90 17.84
CA ASN A 4 28.31 -18.35 18.93
C ASN A 4 26.98 -18.89 18.36
N VAL A 5 27.00 -20.15 17.93
CA VAL A 5 25.87 -20.80 17.25
C VAL A 5 25.33 -21.92 18.13
N SER A 6 24.02 -21.97 18.32
CA SER A 6 23.40 -23.02 19.15
C SER A 6 23.63 -24.42 18.56
N ARG A 7 23.81 -25.43 19.42
CA ARG A 7 23.93 -26.85 19.01
C ARG A 7 22.73 -27.29 18.14
N SER A 8 21.54 -26.76 18.42
CA SER A 8 20.33 -27.04 17.64
C SER A 8 20.40 -26.52 16.20
N THR A 9 21.08 -25.38 15.99
CA THR A 9 21.30 -24.78 14.67
C THR A 9 22.34 -25.59 13.89
N ILE A 10 23.42 -26.02 14.53
CA ILE A 10 24.44 -26.88 13.91
C ILE A 10 23.83 -28.20 13.46
N SER A 11 23.03 -28.84 14.32
CA SER A 11 22.32 -30.09 13.99
C SER A 11 21.33 -29.91 12.83
N ARG A 12 20.57 -28.80 12.81
CA ARG A 12 19.67 -28.47 11.70
C ARG A 12 20.42 -28.30 10.37
N ILE A 13 21.54 -27.58 10.38
CA ILE A 13 22.37 -27.39 9.18
C ILE A 13 22.93 -28.72 8.69
N ALA A 14 23.50 -29.54 9.59
CA ALA A 14 24.04 -30.85 9.24
C ALA A 14 22.96 -31.77 8.61
N ASN A 15 21.78 -31.84 9.22
CA ASN A 15 20.65 -32.59 8.70
C ASN A 15 20.16 -32.06 7.35
N GLN A 16 20.17 -30.74 7.15
CA GLN A 16 19.77 -30.11 5.90
C GLN A 16 20.77 -30.40 4.77
N VAL A 17 22.08 -30.37 5.05
CA VAL A 17 23.14 -30.75 4.11
C VAL A 17 23.05 -32.23 3.73
N GLY A 18 22.82 -33.12 4.72
CA GLY A 18 22.62 -34.55 4.47
C GLY A 18 21.44 -34.83 3.53
N LYS A 19 20.29 -34.19 3.78
CA LYS A 19 19.10 -34.29 2.91
C LYS A 19 19.33 -33.73 1.51
N GLN A 20 20.09 -32.64 1.38
CA GLN A 20 20.45 -32.06 0.08
C GLN A 20 21.35 -32.99 -0.74
N ARG A 21 22.30 -33.68 -0.12
CA ARG A 21 23.16 -34.68 -0.79
C ARG A 21 22.36 -35.87 -1.32
N GLN A 22 21.44 -36.40 -0.51
CA GLN A 22 20.53 -37.46 -0.96
C GLN A 22 19.59 -37.01 -2.08
N ALA A 23 19.06 -35.78 -1.99
CA ALA A 23 18.18 -35.21 -3.01
C ALA A 23 18.89 -34.97 -4.37
N GLY A 24 20.17 -34.58 -4.34
CA GLY A 24 21.01 -34.42 -5.54
C GLY A 24 21.31 -35.72 -6.28
N LEU A 25 21.32 -36.87 -5.57
CA LEU A 25 21.52 -38.21 -6.14
C LEU A 25 20.25 -38.79 -6.79
N LEU A 26 19.05 -38.33 -6.39
CA LEU A 26 17.76 -38.92 -6.77
C LEU A 26 16.94 -38.07 -7.77
N ASN A 27 17.56 -37.15 -8.53
CA ASN A 27 16.82 -36.20 -9.40
C ASN A 27 15.66 -35.50 -8.66
N SER A 28 15.80 -35.29 -7.36
CA SER A 28 14.72 -34.75 -6.54
C SER A 28 14.51 -33.29 -6.91
N GLN A 29 13.28 -32.94 -7.27
CA GLN A 29 12.90 -31.58 -7.62
C GLN A 29 13.44 -30.60 -6.56
N LYS A 30 14.20 -29.59 -7.01
CA LYS A 30 14.75 -28.54 -6.13
C LYS A 30 13.64 -28.03 -5.20
N PRO A 31 13.91 -27.81 -3.90
CA PRO A 31 12.90 -27.31 -2.99
C PRO A 31 12.28 -26.04 -3.58
N LYS A 32 10.96 -26.07 -3.81
CA LYS A 32 10.20 -24.90 -4.25
C LYS A 32 10.24 -23.87 -3.13
N TYR A 33 11.22 -22.98 -3.17
CA TYR A 33 11.21 -21.81 -2.30
C TYR A 33 9.96 -21.00 -2.64
N TYR A 34 9.11 -20.77 -1.63
CA TYR A 34 8.02 -19.80 -1.76
C TYR A 34 8.64 -18.42 -1.98
N ARG A 35 8.76 -18.02 -3.25
CA ARG A 35 9.13 -16.64 -3.58
C ARG A 35 8.05 -15.73 -3.00
N ARG A 36 8.47 -14.78 -2.16
CA ARG A 36 7.61 -13.70 -1.69
C ARG A 36 7.06 -12.99 -2.93
N ARG A 37 5.77 -13.15 -3.21
CA ARG A 37 5.13 -12.42 -4.32
C ARG A 37 5.18 -10.94 -3.97
N HIS A 38 5.65 -10.12 -4.90
CA HIS A 38 5.59 -8.67 -4.74
C HIS A 38 4.13 -8.24 -4.56
N VAL A 39 3.91 -7.30 -3.63
CA VAL A 39 2.59 -6.77 -3.26
C VAL A 39 1.81 -6.25 -4.47
N ALA A 40 2.53 -5.73 -5.49
CA ALA A 40 1.99 -5.26 -6.75
C ALA A 40 3.05 -5.30 -7.85
N THR A 41 2.61 -5.24 -9.10
CA THR A 41 3.51 -5.08 -10.26
C THR A 41 4.03 -3.64 -10.34
N PRO A 42 5.23 -3.41 -10.92
CA PRO A 42 5.78 -2.07 -11.09
C PRO A 42 4.85 -1.10 -11.83
N ALA A 43 4.08 -1.60 -12.80
CA ALA A 43 3.10 -0.81 -13.54
C ALA A 43 1.95 -0.29 -12.66
N VAL A 44 1.48 -1.10 -11.71
CA VAL A 44 0.46 -0.68 -10.75
C VAL A 44 1.03 0.37 -9.79
N VAL A 45 2.26 0.17 -9.30
CA VAL A 45 2.94 1.14 -8.43
C VAL A 45 3.06 2.49 -9.14
N ARG A 46 3.57 2.52 -10.38
CA ARG A 46 3.69 3.76 -11.17
C ARG A 46 2.37 4.49 -11.35
N ARG A 47 1.29 3.76 -11.68
CA ARG A 47 -0.06 4.35 -11.79
C ARG A 47 -0.52 4.97 -10.47
N ILE A 48 -0.37 4.27 -9.36
CA ILE A 48 -0.74 4.79 -8.03
C ILE A 48 0.07 6.05 -7.69
N THR A 49 1.39 6.03 -7.92
CA THR A 49 2.25 7.20 -7.72
C THR A 49 1.78 8.41 -8.52
N SER A 50 1.39 8.21 -9.79
CA SER A 50 0.88 9.28 -10.64
C SER A 50 -0.40 9.94 -10.12
N TYR A 51 -1.26 9.18 -9.42
CA TYR A 51 -2.47 9.72 -8.82
C TYR A 51 -2.20 10.50 -7.54
N ILE A 52 -1.22 10.05 -6.75
CA ILE A 52 -0.90 10.62 -5.44
C ILE A 52 -0.13 11.93 -5.56
N ASN A 53 0.73 12.05 -6.58
CA ASN A 53 1.55 13.24 -6.80
C ASN A 53 0.78 14.44 -7.40
N LYS A 54 -0.52 14.30 -7.66
CA LYS A 54 -1.36 15.43 -8.12
C LYS A 54 -1.57 16.44 -6.99
N GLU A 55 -1.70 17.71 -7.32
CA GLU A 55 -1.98 18.79 -6.36
C GLU A 55 -3.21 18.48 -5.48
N ASN A 56 -4.26 17.91 -6.11
CA ASN A 56 -5.46 17.43 -5.44
C ASN A 56 -5.63 15.92 -5.69
N PRO A 57 -5.00 15.05 -4.87
CA PRO A 57 -5.05 13.61 -5.10
C PRO A 57 -6.47 13.07 -4.84
N PRO A 58 -6.94 12.11 -5.64
CA PRO A 58 -8.22 11.46 -5.43
C PRO A 58 -8.24 10.67 -4.11
N LYS A 59 -9.45 10.37 -3.62
CA LYS A 59 -9.63 9.46 -2.48
C LYS A 59 -9.01 8.10 -2.81
N ILE A 60 -8.43 7.44 -1.80
CA ILE A 60 -7.78 6.13 -1.95
C ILE A 60 -8.74 5.10 -2.56
N SER A 61 -10.02 5.12 -2.19
CA SER A 61 -11.06 4.25 -2.77
C SER A 61 -11.21 4.42 -4.28
N LEU A 62 -11.12 5.67 -4.76
CA LEU A 62 -11.23 5.98 -6.18
C LEU A 62 -9.96 5.58 -6.94
N THR A 63 -8.78 5.77 -6.34
CA THR A 63 -7.51 5.27 -6.88
C THR A 63 -7.53 3.74 -6.99
N ALA A 64 -8.03 3.06 -5.96
CA ALA A 64 -8.17 1.61 -5.92
C ALA A 64 -9.08 1.10 -7.05
N ALA A 65 -10.24 1.75 -7.25
CA ALA A 65 -11.16 1.45 -8.34
C ALA A 65 -10.51 1.65 -9.71
N ARG A 66 -9.80 2.76 -9.94
CA ARG A 66 -9.09 3.06 -11.20
C ARG A 66 -7.95 2.09 -11.50
N CYS A 67 -7.33 1.53 -10.47
CA CYS A 67 -6.25 0.57 -10.60
C CYS A 67 -6.73 -0.89 -10.55
N HIS A 68 -8.04 -1.13 -10.44
CA HIS A 68 -8.66 -2.45 -10.29
C HIS A 68 -8.04 -3.31 -9.18
N ILE A 69 -7.78 -2.69 -8.03
CA ILE A 69 -7.21 -3.35 -6.85
C ILE A 69 -7.99 -3.01 -5.59
N GLY A 70 -7.87 -3.86 -4.57
CA GLY A 70 -8.48 -3.59 -3.26
C GLY A 70 -7.89 -2.35 -2.58
N VAL A 71 -8.72 -1.68 -1.77
CA VAL A 71 -8.32 -0.49 -0.99
C VAL A 71 -7.17 -0.83 -0.02
N GLY A 72 -7.24 -1.97 0.65
CA GLY A 72 -6.17 -2.43 1.55
C GLY A 72 -4.84 -2.65 0.82
N THR A 73 -4.88 -3.24 -0.38
CA THR A 73 -3.68 -3.41 -1.22
C THR A 73 -3.11 -2.06 -1.65
N THR A 74 -3.98 -1.13 -2.06
CA THR A 74 -3.58 0.24 -2.40
C THR A 74 -2.88 0.91 -1.21
N PHE A 75 -3.44 0.78 -0.01
CA PHE A 75 -2.87 1.34 1.21
C PHE A 75 -1.49 0.74 1.54
N ARG A 76 -1.33 -0.59 1.41
CA ARG A 76 -0.02 -1.23 1.58
C ARG A 76 1.00 -0.73 0.56
N ILE A 77 0.61 -0.58 -0.71
CA ILE A 77 1.52 -0.05 -1.75
C ILE A 77 1.98 1.37 -1.37
N ILE A 78 1.04 2.23 -0.95
CA ILE A 78 1.35 3.60 -0.56
C ILE A 78 2.31 3.66 0.63
N ARG A 79 2.05 2.84 1.66
CA ARG A 79 2.82 2.82 2.90
C ARG A 79 4.18 2.12 2.75
N ASP A 80 4.18 0.93 2.16
CA ASP A 80 5.30 -0.01 2.19
C ASP A 80 6.20 0.06 0.95
N VAL A 81 5.71 0.63 -0.17
CA VAL A 81 6.46 0.72 -1.43
C VAL A 81 6.76 2.16 -1.82
N ILE A 82 5.75 3.03 -1.79
CA ILE A 82 5.91 4.46 -2.16
C ILE A 82 6.43 5.27 -0.97
N HIS A 83 6.24 4.78 0.26
CA HIS A 83 6.59 5.46 1.50
C HIS A 83 5.97 6.86 1.64
N ALA A 84 4.80 7.06 1.05
CA ALA A 84 4.08 8.33 1.12
C ALA A 84 3.32 8.43 2.46
N LYS A 85 3.47 9.58 3.13
CA LYS A 85 2.73 9.88 4.37
C LYS A 85 1.32 10.36 4.04
N CYS A 86 0.31 9.65 4.55
CA CYS A 86 -1.07 10.12 4.53
C CYS A 86 -1.22 11.34 5.46
N ARG A 87 -1.29 12.55 4.88
CA ARG A 87 -1.64 13.77 5.64
C ARG A 87 -3.16 13.82 5.83
N LYS A 88 -3.61 13.76 7.09
CA LYS A 88 -5.02 14.04 7.42
C LYS A 88 -5.27 15.54 7.19
N LYS A 89 -6.27 15.88 6.38
CA LYS A 89 -6.75 17.27 6.27
C LYS A 89 -7.32 17.66 7.63
N ARG A 90 -6.76 18.68 8.26
CA ARG A 90 -7.31 19.27 9.48
C ARG A 90 -8.26 20.40 9.08
N PRO A 91 -9.45 20.50 9.70
CA PRO A 91 -10.26 21.69 9.53
C PRO A 91 -9.48 22.91 10.04
N ALA A 92 -9.58 24.04 9.32
CA ALA A 92 -8.93 25.29 9.75
C ALA A 92 -9.51 25.79 11.08
N HIS A 93 -10.82 25.64 11.27
CA HIS A 93 -11.54 25.98 12.50
C HIS A 93 -12.80 25.13 12.64
N ARG A 94 -13.34 25.06 13.85
CA ARG A 94 -14.63 24.41 14.13
C ARG A 94 -15.76 25.26 13.55
N LEU A 95 -16.66 24.64 12.79
CA LEU A 95 -17.86 25.31 12.28
C LEU A 95 -19.05 25.04 13.20
N TYR A 96 -19.69 26.11 13.66
CA TYR A 96 -20.96 26.02 14.37
C TYR A 96 -22.11 25.80 13.38
N PRO A 97 -23.21 25.13 13.78
CA PRO A 97 -24.36 24.86 12.91
C PRO A 97 -24.87 26.10 12.17
N ALA A 98 -25.02 27.23 12.85
CA ALA A 98 -25.44 28.50 12.25
C ALA A 98 -24.49 29.00 11.14
N VAL A 99 -23.18 28.77 11.28
CA VAL A 99 -22.18 29.14 10.27
C VAL A 99 -22.27 28.21 9.06
N ILE A 100 -22.52 26.91 9.28
CA ILE A 100 -22.71 25.92 8.22
C ILE A 100 -23.91 26.30 7.36
N GLU A 101 -25.04 26.65 7.99
CA GLU A 101 -26.26 27.04 7.30
C GLU A 101 -26.07 28.34 6.49
N LYS A 102 -25.48 29.38 7.10
CA LYS A 102 -25.15 30.63 6.39
C LYS A 102 -24.26 30.38 5.17
N ARG A 103 -23.25 29.49 5.29
CA ARG A 103 -22.37 29.12 4.18
C ARG A 103 -23.14 28.39 3.07
N ARG A 104 -23.99 27.42 3.41
CA ARG A 104 -24.86 26.71 2.45
C ARG A 104 -25.76 27.69 1.69
N SER A 105 -26.47 28.56 2.40
CA SER A 105 -27.39 29.53 1.80
C SER A 105 -26.67 30.52 0.89
N ARG A 106 -25.47 31.00 1.24
CA ARG A 106 -24.65 31.85 0.37
C ARG A 106 -24.18 31.11 -0.88
N ALA A 107 -23.67 29.90 -0.73
CA ALA A 107 -23.23 29.08 -1.86
C ALA A 107 -24.39 28.82 -2.84
N TRP A 108 -25.58 28.49 -2.33
CA TRP A 108 -26.78 28.29 -3.13
C TRP A 108 -27.20 29.55 -3.90
N ARG A 109 -27.18 30.72 -3.24
CA ARG A 109 -27.47 31.99 -3.92
C ARG A 109 -26.48 32.30 -5.05
N MET A 110 -25.19 32.04 -4.84
CA MET A 110 -24.17 32.21 -5.88
C MET A 110 -24.39 31.27 -7.05
N TYR A 111 -24.65 29.99 -6.77
CA TYR A 111 -24.99 29.01 -7.80
C TYR A 111 -26.19 29.45 -8.64
N ARG A 112 -27.29 29.86 -7.98
CA ARG A 112 -28.51 30.32 -8.66
C ARG A 112 -28.24 31.53 -9.57
N ARG A 113 -27.39 32.46 -9.15
CA ARG A 113 -26.99 33.61 -9.99
C ARG A 113 -26.18 33.20 -11.22
N LEU A 114 -25.28 32.23 -11.09
CA LEU A 114 -24.45 31.76 -12.20
C LEU A 114 -25.22 30.88 -13.20
N CYS A 115 -26.26 30.18 -12.75
CA CYS A 115 -27.06 29.32 -13.62
C CYS A 115 -28.26 30.04 -14.28
N ASN A 116 -28.71 31.16 -13.72
CA ASN A 116 -29.87 31.92 -14.21
C ASN A 116 -29.47 33.30 -14.78
N GLY A 117 -28.18 33.57 -14.93
CA GLY A 117 -27.63 34.80 -15.50
C GLY A 117 -27.04 34.56 -16.88
#